data_AF-A0A4Q5X9Q4-F1
#
_entry.id   AF-A0A4Q5X9Q4-F1
#
_cell.length_a   1.000
_cell.length_b   1.000
_cell.length_c   1.000
_cell.angle_alpha   90.00
_cell.angle_beta   90.00
_cell.angle_gamma   90.00
#
_symmetry.space_group_name_H-M   'P 1'
#
loop_
_entity.id
_entity.type
_entity.pdbx_description
1 polymer ?
#
loop_
_entity_poly.entity_id
_entity_poly.type
_entity_poly.pdbx_seq_one_letter_code
_entity_poly.pdbx_strand_id
1 'polypeptide(L)'
;MHHLDFLDICAIMLGIWFTISKLDAQGRRAEAFPHVPLAEFERWRDWTVSIFRLGSTVCFLRVVFHQGWMYYVTKHVVDAPAAPKSLVIPALLMDVLFLGTVAATFIRGSRARELRRRLGIVLQPLSAKEAAALAPEDESKAATKPD
;
A
#
# COMPACT_ATOMS: atom_id res chain seq x y z
N MET A 1 3.84 -21.88 -15.11
CA MET A 1 3.36 -20.65 -15.76
C MET A 1 3.01 -19.65 -14.68
N HIS A 2 3.58 -18.44 -14.71
CA HIS A 2 3.17 -17.36 -13.80
C HIS A 2 1.81 -16.84 -14.26
N HIS A 3 0.75 -17.20 -13.56
CA HIS A 3 -0.59 -16.68 -13.83
C HIS A 3 -0.79 -15.43 -12.97
N LEU A 4 -0.32 -14.29 -13.45
CA LEU A 4 -0.82 -12.99 -12.97
C LEU A 4 -2.20 -12.79 -13.57
N ASP A 5 -3.22 -12.68 -12.72
CA ASP A 5 -4.55 -12.29 -13.18
C ASP A 5 -4.68 -10.77 -13.31
N PHE A 6 -5.77 -10.29 -13.91
CA PHE A 6 -6.02 -8.86 -14.07
C PHE A 6 -6.08 -8.12 -12.73
N LEU A 7 -6.63 -8.76 -11.70
CA LEU A 7 -6.77 -8.15 -10.38
C LEU A 7 -5.42 -8.06 -9.64
N ASP A 8 -4.49 -8.98 -9.88
CA ASP A 8 -3.10 -8.91 -9.41
C ASP A 8 -2.38 -7.73 -10.03
N ILE A 9 -2.54 -7.51 -11.34
CA ILE A 9 -1.99 -6.34 -12.03
C ILE A 9 -2.56 -5.06 -11.41
N CYS A 10 -3.88 -4.99 -11.21
CA CYS A 10 -4.52 -3.87 -10.52
C CYS A 10 -3.98 -3.69 -9.10
N ALA A 11 -3.81 -4.76 -8.33
CA ALA A 11 -3.29 -4.72 -6.98
C ALA A 11 -1.84 -4.23 -6.94
N ILE A 12 -0.99 -4.66 -7.86
CA ILE A 12 0.39 -4.17 -7.98
C ILE A 12 0.39 -2.66 -8.26
N MET A 13 -0.36 -2.22 -9.26
CA MET A 13 -0.44 -0.79 -9.62
C MET A 13 -0.99 0.07 -8.47
N LEU A 14 -2.07 -0.36 -7.83
CA LEU A 14 -2.66 0.33 -6.68
C LEU A 14 -1.73 0.30 -5.47
N GLY A 15 -1.06 -0.82 -5.22
CA GLY A 15 -0.09 -0.98 -4.14
C GLY A 15 1.09 -0.03 -4.27
N ILE A 16 1.64 0.12 -5.49
CA ILE A 16 2.67 1.11 -5.80
C ILE A 16 2.14 2.52 -5.54
N TRP A 17 0.96 2.86 -6.06
CA TRP A 17 0.38 4.19 -5.92
C TRP A 17 0.08 4.55 -4.45
N PHE A 18 -0.46 3.62 -3.67
CA PHE A 18 -0.68 3.80 -2.24
C PHE A 18 0.65 3.93 -1.50
N THR A 19 1.68 3.17 -1.88
CA THR A 19 3.01 3.30 -1.27
C THR A 19 3.63 4.66 -1.55
N ILE A 20 3.57 5.16 -2.78
CA ILE A 20 4.02 6.52 -3.14
C ILE A 20 3.25 7.56 -2.32
N SER A 21 1.92 7.44 -2.26
CA SER A 21 1.07 8.38 -1.50
C SER A 21 1.37 8.35 0.00
N LYS A 22 1.70 7.18 0.55
CA LYS A 22 2.14 7.00 1.94
C LYS A 22 3.47 7.70 2.18
N LEU A 23 4.47 7.42 1.34
CA LEU A 23 5.82 7.98 1.45
C LEU A 23 5.80 9.51 1.27
N ASP A 24 4.98 10.03 0.37
CA ASP A 24 4.79 11.48 0.19
C ASP A 24 4.25 12.14 1.46
N ALA A 25 3.28 11.52 2.13
CA ALA A 25 2.77 12.04 3.40
C ALA A 25 3.79 11.91 4.54
N GLN A 26 4.49 10.77 4.65
CA GLN A 26 5.52 10.53 5.66
C GLN A 26 6.71 11.48 5.51
N GLY A 27 7.06 11.82 4.27
CA GLY A 27 8.20 12.66 3.94
C GLY A 27 8.06 14.12 4.33
N ARG A 28 6.83 14.57 4.57
CA ARG A 28 6.55 15.98 4.84
C ARG A 28 6.79 16.30 6.30
N ARG A 29 7.41 17.46 6.51
CA ARG A 29 7.69 18.00 7.84
C ARG A 29 6.88 19.26 8.09
N ALA A 30 6.57 19.51 9.35
CA ALA A 30 5.71 20.63 9.74
C ALA A 30 6.38 21.99 9.47
N GLU A 31 7.71 22.05 9.46
CA GLU A 31 8.47 23.29 9.24
C GLU A 31 8.27 23.85 7.82
N ALA A 32 7.91 22.99 6.86
CA ALA A 32 7.57 23.41 5.50
C ALA A 32 6.19 24.10 5.39
N PHE A 33 5.37 24.02 6.44
CA PHE A 33 4.00 24.55 6.48
C PHE A 33 3.75 25.35 7.77
N PRO A 34 4.47 26.47 8.00
CA PRO A 34 4.41 27.22 9.26
C PRO A 34 3.03 27.85 9.53
N HIS A 35 2.18 27.99 8.51
CA HIS A 35 0.82 28.49 8.63
C HIS A 35 -0.18 27.45 9.16
N VAL A 36 0.21 26.16 9.24
CA VAL A 36 -0.64 25.08 9.71
C VAL A 36 -0.29 24.75 11.17
N PRO A 37 -1.27 24.71 12.10
CA PRO A 37 -1.00 24.26 13.47
C PRO A 37 -0.40 22.85 13.48
N LEU A 38 0.68 22.65 14.24
CA LEU A 38 1.42 21.38 14.30
C LEU A 38 0.49 20.18 14.54
N ALA A 39 -0.43 20.30 15.51
CA ALA A 39 -1.37 19.24 15.86
C ALA A 39 -2.29 18.84 14.68
N GLU A 40 -2.68 19.80 13.83
CA GLU A 40 -3.53 19.50 12.67
C GLU A 40 -2.73 18.87 11.52
N PHE A 41 -1.49 19.31 11.33
CA PHE A 41 -0.55 18.72 10.39
C PHE A 41 -0.26 17.26 10.74
N GLU A 42 0.08 16.97 11.99
CA GLU A 42 0.37 15.60 12.46
C GLU A 42 -0.85 14.71 12.36
N ARG A 43 -2.03 15.20 12.78
CA ARG A 43 -3.30 14.48 12.61
C ARG A 43 -3.56 14.12 11.15
N TRP A 44 -3.36 15.07 10.23
CA TRP A 44 -3.51 14.81 8.80
C TRP A 44 -2.49 13.78 8.30
N ARG A 45 -1.21 13.96 8.67
CA ARG A 45 -0.11 13.07 8.26
C ARG A 45 -0.38 11.64 8.71
N ASP A 46 -0.58 11.43 10.01
CA ASP A 46 -0.71 10.10 10.60
C ASP A 46 -1.95 9.38 10.08
N TRP A 47 -3.05 10.11 9.90
CA TRP A 47 -4.26 9.56 9.30
C TRP A 47 -4.04 9.15 7.84
N THR A 48 -3.40 10.01 7.05
CA THR A 48 -3.10 9.75 5.63
C THR A 48 -2.18 8.55 5.48
N VAL A 49 -1.11 8.48 6.27
CA VAL A 49 -0.15 7.38 6.30
C VAL A 49 -0.84 6.08 6.69
N SER A 50 -1.69 6.10 7.72
CA SER A 50 -2.43 4.91 8.14
C SER A 50 -3.37 4.40 7.05
N ILE A 51 -4.05 5.29 6.32
CA ILE A 51 -4.97 4.92 5.22
C ILE A 51 -4.19 4.20 4.11
N PHE A 52 -3.12 4.83 3.63
CA PHE A 52 -2.37 4.27 2.51
C PHE A 52 -1.51 3.07 2.88
N ARG A 53 -1.05 2.97 4.13
CA ARG A 53 -0.42 1.75 4.65
C ARG A 53 -1.38 0.57 4.60
N LEU A 54 -2.62 0.74 5.06
CA LEU A 54 -3.62 -0.32 5.01
C LEU A 54 -3.90 -0.74 3.56
N GLY A 55 -4.10 0.24 2.66
CA GLY A 55 -4.33 -0.01 1.24
C GLY A 55 -3.18 -0.77 0.57
N SER A 56 -1.93 -0.34 0.78
CA SER A 56 -0.76 -1.00 0.18
C SER A 56 -0.52 -2.39 0.76
N THR A 57 -0.73 -2.59 2.07
CA THR A 57 -0.62 -3.91 2.71
C THR A 57 -1.63 -4.91 2.13
N VAL A 58 -2.90 -4.52 1.97
CA VAL A 58 -3.91 -5.44 1.41
C VAL A 58 -3.65 -5.75 -0.07
N CYS A 59 -3.14 -4.78 -0.84
CA CYS A 59 -2.69 -5.05 -2.22
C CYS A 59 -1.56 -6.08 -2.26
N PHE A 60 -0.56 -5.94 -1.39
CA PHE A 60 0.54 -6.90 -1.29
C PHE A 60 0.06 -8.28 -0.85
N LEU A 61 -0.79 -8.34 0.20
CA LEU A 61 -1.36 -9.60 0.68
C LEU A 61 -2.17 -10.31 -0.39
N ARG A 62 -2.89 -9.57 -1.25
CA ARG A 62 -3.64 -10.17 -2.36
C ARG A 62 -2.71 -10.93 -3.30
N VAL A 63 -1.66 -10.26 -3.78
CA VAL A 63 -0.72 -10.85 -4.73
C VAL A 63 -0.03 -12.06 -4.11
N VAL A 64 0.45 -11.95 -2.87
CA VAL A 64 1.09 -13.09 -2.16
C VAL A 64 0.11 -14.23 -1.95
N PHE A 65 -1.11 -13.93 -1.53
CA PHE A 65 -2.16 -14.93 -1.33
C PHE A 65 -2.46 -15.64 -2.65
N HIS A 66 -2.67 -14.93 -3.75
CA HIS A 66 -3.04 -15.55 -5.02
C HIS A 66 -1.90 -16.42 -5.59
N GLN A 67 -0.65 -15.96 -5.51
CA GLN A 67 0.51 -16.77 -5.92
C GLN A 67 0.66 -18.03 -5.05
N GLY A 68 0.53 -17.90 -3.72
CA GLY A 68 0.57 -19.04 -2.81
C GLY A 68 -0.61 -20.00 -3.00
N TRP A 69 -1.80 -19.46 -3.22
CA TRP A 69 -3.03 -20.20 -3.46
C TRP A 69 -2.98 -21.00 -4.75
N MET A 70 -2.50 -20.40 -5.84
CA MET A 70 -2.32 -21.09 -7.11
C MET A 70 -1.24 -22.19 -7.01
N TYR A 71 -0.14 -21.93 -6.30
CA TYR A 71 0.86 -22.96 -6.03
C TYR A 71 0.29 -24.13 -5.22
N TYR A 72 -0.60 -23.87 -4.26
CA TYR A 72 -1.29 -24.90 -3.50
C TYR A 72 -2.26 -25.69 -4.39
N VAL A 73 -3.11 -25.03 -5.16
CA VAL A 73 -4.12 -25.66 -6.02
C VAL A 73 -3.46 -26.48 -7.14
N THR A 74 -2.36 -26.03 -7.73
CA THR A 74 -1.65 -26.81 -8.76
C THR A 74 -1.09 -28.15 -8.25
N LYS A 75 -0.88 -28.29 -6.93
CA LYS A 75 -0.43 -29.53 -6.29
C LYS A 75 -1.57 -30.46 -5.86
N HIS A 76 -2.80 -29.98 -5.83
CA HIS A 76 -3.97 -30.75 -5.43
C HIS A 76 -4.85 -30.90 -6.68
N VAL A 77 -5.06 -32.13 -7.18
CA VAL A 77 -5.85 -32.36 -8.40
C VAL A 77 -7.29 -31.90 -8.14
N VAL A 78 -7.67 -30.73 -8.67
CA VAL A 78 -9.02 -30.19 -8.60
C VAL A 78 -9.64 -30.30 -9.98
N ASP A 79 -10.63 -31.19 -10.13
CA ASP A 79 -11.45 -31.22 -11.34
C ASP A 79 -12.29 -29.93 -11.42
N ALA A 80 -12.03 -29.14 -12.47
CA ALA A 80 -12.44 -27.75 -12.62
C ALA A 80 -13.95 -27.44 -12.51
N PRO A 81 -14.93 -28.32 -12.85
CA PRO A 81 -16.33 -27.94 -12.76
C PRO A 81 -16.92 -28.03 -11.34
N ALA A 82 -16.19 -28.63 -10.38
CA ALA A 82 -16.69 -28.82 -9.01
C ALA A 82 -15.59 -28.60 -7.96
N ALA A 83 -14.82 -27.51 -8.08
CA ALA A 83 -13.84 -27.15 -7.07
C ALA A 83 -14.51 -27.12 -5.67
N PRO A 84 -13.97 -27.86 -4.69
CA PRO A 84 -14.60 -27.97 -3.39
C PRO A 84 -14.72 -26.58 -2.73
N LYS A 85 -15.81 -26.35 -1.99
CA LYS A 85 -16.09 -25.06 -1.33
C LYS A 85 -14.95 -24.61 -0.42
N SER A 86 -14.20 -25.55 0.16
CA SER A 86 -13.00 -25.28 0.95
C SER A 86 -11.89 -24.57 0.18
N LEU A 87 -11.88 -24.69 -1.16
CA LEU A 87 -10.95 -23.99 -2.03
C LEU A 87 -11.52 -22.67 -2.58
N VAL A 88 -12.83 -22.60 -2.83
CA VAL A 88 -13.45 -21.41 -3.42
C VAL A 88 -13.65 -20.29 -2.37
N ILE A 89 -14.07 -20.64 -1.15
CA ILE A 89 -14.41 -19.65 -0.11
C ILE A 89 -13.21 -18.78 0.28
N PRO A 90 -12.00 -19.32 0.55
CA PRO A 90 -10.85 -18.48 0.93
C PRO A 90 -10.46 -17.47 -0.14
N ALA A 91 -10.47 -17.87 -1.42
CA ALA A 91 -10.16 -16.98 -2.54
C ALA A 91 -11.19 -15.84 -2.64
N LEU A 92 -12.49 -16.16 -2.54
CA LEU A 92 -13.55 -15.16 -2.58
C LEU A 92 -13.49 -14.20 -1.39
N LEU A 93 -13.18 -14.69 -0.19
CA LEU A 93 -12.98 -13.84 0.99
C LEU A 93 -11.81 -12.86 0.79
N MET A 94 -10.71 -13.32 0.19
CA MET A 94 -9.58 -12.45 -0.12
C MET A 94 -9.94 -11.38 -1.15
N ASP A 95 -10.72 -11.73 -2.18
CA ASP A 95 -11.22 -10.77 -3.17
C ASP A 95 -12.13 -9.71 -2.55
N VAL A 96 -13.08 -10.12 -1.70
CA VAL A 96 -13.98 -9.21 -0.98
C VAL A 96 -13.19 -8.30 -0.04
N LEU A 97 -12.22 -8.84 0.71
CA LEU A 97 -11.35 -8.06 1.60
C LEU A 97 -10.54 -7.03 0.80
N PHE A 98 -9.99 -7.45 -0.34
CA PHE A 98 -9.24 -6.59 -1.24
C PHE A 98 -10.11 -5.44 -1.77
N LEU A 99 -11.24 -5.74 -2.41
CA LEU A 99 -12.15 -4.73 -2.95
C LEU A 99 -12.66 -3.78 -1.86
N GLY A 100 -13.08 -4.33 -0.72
CA GLY A 100 -13.58 -3.54 0.41
C GLY A 100 -12.54 -2.58 0.96
N THR A 101 -11.30 -3.05 1.14
CA THR A 101 -10.20 -2.21 1.65
C THR A 101 -9.77 -1.16 0.63
N VAL A 102 -9.71 -1.51 -0.66
CA VAL A 102 -9.40 -0.57 -1.73
C VAL A 102 -10.46 0.54 -1.77
N ALA A 103 -11.74 0.19 -1.77
CA ALA A 103 -12.84 1.16 -1.73
C ALA A 103 -12.75 2.07 -0.50
N ALA A 104 -12.53 1.49 0.69
CA ALA A 104 -12.34 2.25 1.92
C ALA A 104 -11.12 3.20 1.83
N THR A 105 -10.03 2.77 1.20
CA THR A 105 -8.82 3.56 0.98
C THR A 105 -9.11 4.76 0.07
N PHE A 106 -9.85 4.56 -1.02
CA PHE A 106 -10.26 5.66 -1.91
C PHE A 106 -11.17 6.67 -1.21
N ILE A 107 -12.18 6.21 -0.48
CA ILE A 107 -13.12 7.08 0.25
C ILE A 107 -12.37 7.89 1.31
N ARG A 108 -11.60 7.22 2.17
CA ARG A 108 -10.86 7.87 3.25
C ARG A 108 -9.73 8.75 2.71
N GLY A 109 -9.04 8.31 1.66
CA GLY A 109 -8.02 9.10 0.97
C GLY A 109 -8.58 10.37 0.34
N SER A 110 -9.80 10.33 -0.19
CA SER A 110 -10.48 11.54 -0.70
C SER A 110 -10.77 12.54 0.42
N ARG A 111 -11.20 12.07 1.60
CA ARG A 111 -11.39 12.91 2.78
C ARG A 111 -10.07 13.50 3.31
N ALA A 112 -8.99 12.72 3.28
CA ALA A 112 -7.66 13.20 3.65
C ALA A 112 -7.15 14.29 2.67
N ARG A 113 -7.44 14.17 1.36
CA ARG A 113 -7.14 15.21 0.36
C ARG A 113 -7.96 16.48 0.58
N GLU A 114 -9.22 16.34 0.97
CA GLU A 114 -10.06 17.48 1.31
C GLU A 114 -9.53 18.22 2.55
N LEU A 115 -9.17 17.48 3.61
CA LEU A 115 -8.52 18.06 4.79
C LEU A 115 -7.21 18.78 4.42
N ARG A 116 -6.38 18.16 3.57
CA ARG A 116 -5.15 18.76 3.05
C ARG A 116 -5.41 20.11 2.35
N ARG A 117 -6.45 20.18 1.50
CA ARG A 117 -6.83 21.41 0.78
C ARG A 117 -7.28 22.50 1.75
N ARG A 118 -8.08 22.15 2.76
CA ARG A 118 -8.54 23.09 3.80
C ARG A 118 -7.38 23.65 4.63
N LEU A 119 -6.38 22.82 4.92
CA LEU A 119 -5.16 23.24 5.63
C LEU A 119 -4.17 24.02 4.72
N GLY A 120 -4.43 24.14 3.42
CA GLY A 120 -3.52 24.83 2.50
C GLY A 120 -2.16 24.13 2.36
N ILE A 121 -2.10 22.81 2.53
CA ILE A 121 -0.88 22.02 2.35
C ILE A 121 -0.70 21.79 0.85
N VAL A 122 0.12 22.63 0.21
CA VAL A 122 0.47 22.53 -1.22
C VAL A 122 1.53 21.45 -1.40
N LEU A 123 1.23 20.43 -2.19
CA LEU A 123 2.21 19.40 -2.55
C LEU A 123 3.15 19.95 -3.62
N GLN A 124 4.27 20.56 -3.22
CA GLN A 124 5.43 20.63 -4.11
C GLN A 124 6.06 19.24 -4.22
N PRO A 125 6.64 18.88 -5.38
CA PRO A 125 7.42 17.64 -5.50
C PRO A 125 8.53 17.67 -4.44
N LEU A 126 8.68 16.56 -3.70
CA LEU A 126 9.77 16.38 -2.74
C LEU A 126 11.09 16.68 -3.44
N SER A 127 11.95 17.48 -2.82
CA SER A 127 13.29 17.70 -3.36
C SER A 127 14.05 16.37 -3.37
N ALA A 128 15.00 16.20 -4.29
CA ALA A 128 15.81 14.97 -4.38
C ALA A 128 16.50 14.61 -3.05
N LYS A 129 16.81 15.62 -2.23
CA LYS A 129 17.41 15.46 -0.90
C LYS A 129 16.43 14.89 0.14
N GLU A 130 15.16 15.31 0.10
CA GLU A 130 14.11 14.79 0.99
C GLU A 130 13.68 13.38 0.58
N ALA A 131 13.63 13.10 -0.73
CA ALA A 131 13.37 11.75 -1.24
C ALA A 131 14.48 10.76 -0.84
N ALA A 132 15.75 11.16 -0.94
CA ALA A 132 16.89 10.35 -0.51
C ALA A 132 16.90 10.09 1.01
N ALA A 133 16.46 11.05 1.82
CA ALA A 133 16.37 10.90 3.28
C ALA A 133 15.22 9.97 3.75
N LEU A 134 14.29 9.62 2.86
CA LEU A 134 13.17 8.71 3.13
C LEU A 134 13.40 7.31 2.59
N ALA A 135 14.44 7.12 1.76
CA ALA A 135 14.88 5.79 1.39
C ALA A 135 15.43 5.12 2.66
N PRO A 136 15.02 3.87 2.97
CA PRO A 136 15.65 3.12 4.04
C PRO A 136 17.15 3.07 3.76
N GLU A 137 17.97 3.46 4.75
CA GLU A 137 19.43 3.38 4.62
C GLU A 137 19.82 1.95 4.24
N ASP A 138 20.60 1.82 3.17
CA ASP A 138 21.22 0.57 2.75
C ASP A 138 21.78 -0.19 3.96
N GLU A 139 21.14 -1.30 4.33
CA GLU A 139 21.67 -2.30 5.28
C GLU A 139 23.00 -2.92 4.80
N SER A 140 23.50 -2.50 3.63
CA SER A 140 24.73 -2.98 2.99
C SER A 140 26.03 -2.56 3.69
N LYS A 141 26.02 -1.58 4.61
CA LYS A 141 27.25 -1.16 5.32
C LYS A 141 27.67 -2.04 6.51
N ALA A 142 26.93 -3.09 6.85
CA ALA A 142 27.30 -4.00 7.96
C ALA A 142 28.15 -5.22 7.55
N ALA A 143 28.43 -5.43 6.25
CA ALA A 143 29.01 -6.69 5.76
C ALA A 143 30.44 -6.59 5.18
N THR A 144 31.25 -5.61 5.59
CA THR A 144 32.65 -5.54 5.14
C THR A 144 33.62 -5.36 6.29
N LYS A 145 33.89 -6.47 7.01
CA LYS A 145 35.19 -6.77 7.60
C LYS A 145 35.35 -8.28 7.70
N PRO A 146 36.12 -8.93 6.81
CA PRO A 146 36.90 -10.09 7.17
C PRO A 146 38.28 -9.61 7.63
N ASP A 147 38.66 -10.04 8.84
CA ASP A 147 40.05 -10.03 9.33
C ASP A 147 40.96 -10.93 8.47
#